data_AF-A0A956EBG1-F1
#
_entry.id   AF-A0A956EBG1-F1
#
_cell.length_a   1.000
_cell.length_b   1.000
_cell.length_c   1.000
_cell.angle_alpha   90.00
_cell.angle_beta   90.00
_cell.angle_gamma   90.00
#
_symmetry.space_group_name_H-M   'P 1'
#
loop_
_entity.id
_entity.type
_entity.pdbx_description
1 polymer ?
#
loop_
_entity_poly.entity_id
_entity_poly.type
_entity_poly.pdbx_seq_one_letter_code
_entity_poly.pdbx_strand_id
1 'polypeptide(L)'
;MKSEKVSRREAARTLGLGAAASAVLVSGVGSAAPAEQRGVSAGASHEQAACPEEGSKAVSAETQAAFELVSPLVAGSQLGAWKVLAVLPLREGAISLVMAHGNDERFQLDVVARGSQRAPGETDFFQVMVVNRGNGSTSTSEAEGLAAMALADVIRTNEHSVDRAGFLSLELRTTRARDHLHEVTES
;
A
#
# COMPACT_ATOMS: atom_id res chain seq x y z
N MET A 1 31.65 -40.38 -23.59
CA MET A 1 31.89 -39.69 -22.30
C MET A 1 30.53 -39.66 -21.59
N LYS A 2 30.09 -40.65 -20.80
CA LYS A 2 30.53 -41.16 -19.49
C LYS A 2 30.71 -40.07 -18.40
N SER A 3 29.76 -40.10 -17.45
CA SER A 3 29.76 -39.55 -16.07
C SER A 3 29.80 -38.02 -15.93
N GLU A 4 29.09 -37.38 -14.99
CA GLU A 4 28.95 -37.75 -13.58
C GLU A 4 27.66 -37.23 -12.91
N LYS A 5 27.26 -37.93 -11.87
CA LYS A 5 26.07 -37.78 -11.00
C LYS A 5 26.49 -37.20 -9.64
N VAL A 6 25.51 -36.73 -8.84
CA VAL A 6 25.52 -36.62 -7.35
C VAL A 6 26.29 -35.38 -6.82
N SER A 7 25.81 -34.56 -5.88
CA SER A 7 25.34 -34.83 -4.51
C SER A 7 24.67 -33.57 -3.92
N ARG A 8 23.46 -33.62 -3.35
CA ARG A 8 23.12 -33.73 -1.91
C ARG A 8 24.01 -32.95 -0.93
N ARG A 9 23.38 -32.00 -0.21
CA ARG A 9 23.50 -31.62 1.23
C ARG A 9 22.53 -30.46 1.46
N GLU A 10 21.33 -30.66 2.00
CA GLU A 10 21.04 -30.77 3.44
C GLU A 10 21.92 -29.86 4.32
N ALA A 11 21.32 -28.79 4.82
CA ALA A 11 21.74 -28.12 6.04
C ALA A 11 20.48 -27.70 6.81
N ALA A 12 20.06 -28.57 7.73
CA ALA A 12 19.18 -28.24 8.83
C ALA A 12 19.87 -27.24 9.78
N ARG A 13 19.08 -26.34 10.39
CA ARG A 13 19.29 -25.79 11.75
C ARG A 13 18.01 -25.03 12.15
N THR A 14 17.15 -25.54 13.04
CA THR A 14 17.28 -25.77 14.50
C THR A 14 16.94 -24.52 15.32
N LEU A 15 15.77 -24.63 16.00
CA LEU A 15 15.35 -24.11 17.32
C LEU A 15 15.45 -22.61 17.66
N GLY A 16 14.30 -22.09 18.13
CA GLY A 16 14.20 -20.87 18.91
C GLY A 16 12.79 -20.71 19.52
N LEU A 17 12.41 -21.60 20.44
CA LEU A 17 11.30 -21.36 21.37
C LEU A 17 11.72 -20.26 22.35
N GLY A 18 10.93 -19.19 22.45
CA GLY A 18 11.13 -18.12 23.43
C GLY A 18 9.79 -17.49 23.81
N ALA A 19 9.12 -18.09 24.78
CA ALA A 19 7.99 -17.47 25.47
C ALA A 19 8.52 -16.53 26.55
N ALA A 20 8.03 -15.28 26.58
CA ALA A 20 8.08 -14.44 27.76
C ALA A 20 6.87 -13.51 27.77
N ALA A 21 5.89 -13.89 28.60
CA ALA A 21 4.79 -13.03 29.00
C ALA A 21 5.32 -11.89 29.86
N SER A 22 4.79 -10.67 29.67
CA SER A 22 4.72 -9.66 30.71
C SER A 22 3.59 -8.69 30.38
N ALA A 23 2.50 -8.87 31.12
CA ALA A 23 1.39 -7.94 31.23
C ALA A 23 1.77 -6.80 32.18
N VAL A 24 1.50 -5.55 31.80
CA VAL A 24 1.32 -4.45 32.74
C VAL A 24 0.08 -3.68 32.33
N LEU A 25 -0.94 -3.78 33.18
CA LEU A 25 -2.15 -2.97 33.17
C LEU A 25 -1.83 -1.64 33.85
N VAL A 26 -2.10 -0.51 33.20
CA VAL A 26 -2.26 0.77 33.91
C VAL A 26 -3.68 1.26 33.70
N SER A 27 -4.44 1.24 34.80
CA SER A 27 -5.76 1.82 34.92
C SER A 27 -5.61 3.31 35.22
N GLY A 28 -6.08 4.17 34.32
CA GLY A 28 -6.18 5.61 34.55
C GLY A 28 -7.63 6.05 34.48
N VAL A 29 -8.30 6.09 35.64
CA VAL A 29 -9.62 6.71 35.80
C VAL A 29 -9.42 8.23 35.93
N GLY A 30 -9.91 8.98 34.94
CA GLY A 30 -9.95 10.43 34.95
C GLY A 30 -11.37 10.91 34.69
N SER A 31 -12.10 11.17 35.76
CA SER A 31 -13.44 11.74 35.79
C SER A 31 -13.34 13.24 36.02
N ALA A 32 -13.91 14.07 35.15
CA ALA A 32 -14.34 15.45 35.45
C ALA A 32 -15.22 16.02 34.32
N ALA A 33 -16.54 15.95 34.56
CA ALA A 33 -17.57 17.00 34.49
C ALA A 33 -17.66 18.03 33.32
N PRO A 34 -18.88 18.54 33.05
CA PRO A 34 -19.27 19.17 31.79
C PRO A 34 -19.14 20.70 31.80
N ALA A 35 -18.88 21.30 30.64
CA ALA A 35 -19.06 22.73 30.41
C ALA A 35 -20.06 22.93 29.27
N GLU A 36 -21.26 23.31 29.69
CA GLU A 36 -22.35 23.83 28.89
C GLU A 36 -21.93 25.18 28.28
N GLN A 37 -21.91 25.30 26.95
CA GLN A 37 -22.02 26.61 26.29
C GLN A 37 -23.11 26.55 25.23
N ARG A 38 -24.28 27.03 25.63
CA ARG A 38 -25.31 27.57 24.73
C ARG A 38 -24.75 28.83 24.08
N GLY A 39 -24.58 28.79 22.77
CA GLY A 39 -24.34 29.94 21.92
C GLY A 39 -25.32 29.91 20.76
N VAL A 40 -26.42 30.64 20.89
CA VAL A 40 -27.32 31.00 19.79
C VAL A 40 -26.59 32.04 18.92
N SER A 41 -26.48 31.78 17.63
CA SER A 41 -26.53 32.86 16.65
C SER A 41 -27.11 32.37 15.33
N ALA A 42 -28.30 32.87 15.04
CA ALA A 42 -28.94 32.84 13.74
C ALA A 42 -28.18 33.76 12.76
N GLY A 43 -28.21 33.40 11.47
CA GLY A 43 -27.96 34.34 10.38
C GLY A 43 -26.87 33.89 9.42
N ALA A 44 -27.27 33.20 8.35
CA ALA A 44 -26.97 33.59 6.97
C ALA A 44 -27.42 32.47 6.04
N SER A 45 -28.55 32.70 5.38
CA SER A 45 -28.91 32.02 4.15
C SER A 45 -27.76 32.17 3.15
N HIS A 46 -27.02 31.09 2.90
CA HIS A 46 -26.23 30.96 1.68
C HIS A 46 -27.02 30.09 0.72
N GLU A 47 -27.51 30.79 -0.29
CA GLU A 47 -27.96 30.31 -1.57
C GLU A 47 -27.13 29.09 -2.00
N GLN A 48 -27.75 27.91 -1.94
CA GLN A 48 -27.15 26.65 -2.37
C GLN A 48 -27.21 26.64 -3.90
N ALA A 49 -26.26 27.35 -4.51
CA ALA A 49 -25.94 27.21 -5.92
C ALA A 49 -25.38 25.79 -6.12
N ALA A 50 -26.15 24.98 -6.84
CA ALA A 50 -25.75 23.66 -7.30
C ALA A 50 -24.48 23.76 -8.16
N CYS A 51 -23.40 23.15 -7.66
CA CYS A 51 -22.17 22.87 -8.39
C CYS A 51 -21.95 21.34 -8.39
N PRO A 52 -21.30 20.77 -9.41
CA PRO A 52 -21.69 19.50 -10.02
C PRO A 52 -21.30 18.25 -9.20
N GLU A 53 -22.26 17.34 -9.04
CA GLU A 53 -22.16 15.99 -8.46
C GLU A 53 -21.44 14.97 -9.39
N GLU A 54 -20.38 15.36 -10.11
CA GLU A 54 -19.61 14.41 -10.96
C GLU A 54 -18.47 13.69 -10.20
N GLY A 55 -18.10 14.16 -9.00
CA GLY A 55 -16.96 13.60 -8.24
C GLY A 55 -17.24 12.30 -7.48
N SER A 56 -18.50 11.96 -7.20
CA SER A 56 -18.84 10.84 -6.29
C SER A 56 -18.70 9.46 -6.96
N LYS A 57 -18.90 9.38 -8.28
CA LYS A 57 -18.93 8.12 -9.02
C LYS A 57 -17.55 7.64 -9.48
N ALA A 58 -16.63 8.56 -9.79
CA ALA A 58 -15.27 8.23 -10.21
C ALA A 58 -14.47 7.60 -9.05
N VAL A 59 -14.58 8.19 -7.85
CA VAL A 59 -13.87 7.70 -6.65
C VAL A 59 -14.32 6.28 -6.27
N SER A 60 -15.59 5.91 -6.51
CA SER A 60 -16.06 4.56 -6.21
C SER A 60 -15.54 3.51 -7.20
N ALA A 61 -15.47 3.86 -8.50
CA ALA A 61 -14.94 2.97 -9.54
C ALA A 61 -13.43 2.72 -9.36
N GLU A 62 -12.65 3.77 -9.07
CA GLU A 62 -11.21 3.68 -8.80
C GLU A 62 -10.92 2.84 -7.55
N THR A 63 -11.74 2.99 -6.52
CA THR A 63 -11.66 2.20 -5.28
C THR A 63 -12.00 0.73 -5.55
N GLN A 64 -13.02 0.47 -6.37
CA GLN A 64 -13.44 -0.89 -6.72
C GLN A 64 -12.36 -1.62 -7.54
N ALA A 65 -11.80 -0.96 -8.56
CA ALA A 65 -10.70 -1.51 -9.36
C ALA A 65 -9.51 -1.90 -8.48
N ALA A 66 -9.26 -1.11 -7.42
CA ALA A 66 -8.19 -1.41 -6.48
C ALA A 66 -8.39 -2.71 -5.70
N PHE A 67 -9.59 -2.91 -5.15
CA PHE A 67 -9.91 -4.13 -4.42
C PHE A 67 -10.01 -5.36 -5.32
N GLU A 68 -10.49 -5.20 -6.56
CA GLU A 68 -10.54 -6.29 -7.53
C GLU A 68 -9.15 -6.75 -7.96
N LEU A 69 -8.20 -5.82 -8.16
CA LEU A 69 -6.84 -6.16 -8.59
C LEU A 69 -6.07 -7.00 -7.58
N VAL A 70 -6.25 -6.73 -6.29
CA VAL A 70 -5.53 -7.45 -5.22
C VAL A 70 -6.38 -8.50 -4.52
N SER A 71 -7.60 -8.78 -5.00
CA SER A 71 -8.47 -9.81 -4.44
C SER A 71 -7.75 -11.18 -4.38
N PRO A 72 -7.83 -11.93 -3.27
CA PRO A 72 -8.71 -11.74 -2.11
C PRO A 72 -8.06 -10.96 -0.94
N LEU A 73 -7.01 -10.18 -1.19
CA LEU A 73 -6.31 -9.46 -0.13
C LEU A 73 -7.16 -8.30 0.40
N VAL A 74 -7.36 -8.30 1.72
CA VAL A 74 -8.00 -7.24 2.49
C VAL A 74 -7.16 -6.96 3.74
N ALA A 75 -7.49 -5.89 4.48
CA ALA A 75 -6.87 -5.66 5.77
C ALA A 75 -7.05 -6.88 6.69
N GLY A 76 -5.96 -7.35 7.29
CA GLY A 76 -5.90 -8.57 8.09
C GLY A 76 -5.49 -9.84 7.32
N SER A 77 -5.53 -9.83 5.97
CA SER A 77 -5.08 -10.95 5.16
C SER A 77 -3.59 -11.25 5.36
N GLN A 78 -3.23 -12.52 5.19
CA GLN A 78 -1.86 -13.00 5.26
C GLN A 78 -1.36 -13.28 3.84
N LEU A 79 -0.21 -12.70 3.48
CA LEU A 79 0.52 -12.99 2.24
C LEU A 79 1.89 -13.53 2.64
N GLY A 80 2.06 -14.85 2.63
CA GLY A 80 3.29 -15.49 3.14
C GLY A 80 3.58 -15.08 4.59
N ALA A 81 4.76 -14.49 4.84
CA ALA A 81 5.17 -14.01 6.16
C ALA A 81 4.62 -12.63 6.52
N TRP A 82 3.94 -11.94 5.60
CA TRP A 82 3.50 -10.56 5.78
C TRP A 82 1.99 -10.45 6.01
N LYS A 83 1.61 -9.57 6.93
CA LYS A 83 0.21 -9.23 7.18
C LYS A 83 -0.14 -7.95 6.43
N VAL A 84 -1.23 -7.97 5.66
CA VAL A 84 -1.80 -6.77 5.05
C VAL A 84 -2.47 -5.95 6.15
N LEU A 85 -1.99 -4.73 6.38
CA LEU A 85 -2.58 -3.80 7.35
C LEU A 85 -3.68 -2.95 6.71
N ALA A 86 -3.46 -2.51 5.47
CA ALA A 86 -4.43 -1.72 4.72
C ALA A 86 -4.23 -1.90 3.22
N VAL A 87 -5.33 -1.78 2.47
CA VAL A 87 -5.34 -1.60 1.02
C VAL A 87 -5.97 -0.24 0.78
N LEU A 88 -5.21 0.68 0.21
CA LEU A 88 -5.64 2.05 -0.07
C LEU A 88 -6.14 2.14 -1.51
N PRO A 89 -7.17 2.96 -1.78
CA PRO A 89 -7.71 3.11 -3.13
C PRO A 89 -6.68 3.72 -4.08
N LEU A 90 -6.94 3.59 -5.38
CA LEU A 90 -6.12 4.21 -6.43
C LEU A 90 -6.05 5.74 -6.20
N ARG A 91 -4.83 6.23 -5.95
CA ARG A 91 -4.52 7.65 -5.71
C ARG A 91 -3.24 7.99 -6.46
N GLU A 92 -3.24 9.12 -7.17
CA GLU A 92 -2.06 9.61 -7.91
C GLU A 92 -1.47 8.53 -8.85
N GLY A 93 -2.34 7.69 -9.41
CA GLY A 93 -1.98 6.62 -10.33
C GLY A 93 -1.35 5.37 -9.72
N ALA A 94 -1.48 5.16 -8.41
CA ALA A 94 -1.08 3.92 -7.77
C ALA A 94 -2.08 3.44 -6.71
N ILE A 95 -2.14 2.13 -6.51
CA ILE A 95 -2.77 1.53 -5.34
C ILE A 95 -1.67 1.27 -4.32
N SER A 96 -1.93 1.58 -3.05
CA SER A 96 -0.94 1.36 -2.00
C SER A 96 -1.40 0.30 -1.03
N LEU A 97 -0.53 -0.66 -0.74
CA LEU A 97 -0.74 -1.69 0.28
C LEU A 97 0.24 -1.43 1.42
N VAL A 98 -0.29 -1.28 2.62
CA VAL A 98 0.52 -1.18 3.83
C VAL A 98 0.62 -2.57 4.43
N MET A 99 1.83 -3.05 4.65
CA MET A 99 2.12 -4.39 5.14
C MET A 99 2.98 -4.35 6.38
N ALA A 100 2.96 -5.43 7.15
CA ALA A 100 3.84 -5.63 8.28
C ALA A 100 4.52 -7.01 8.23
N HIS A 101 5.79 -7.04 8.65
CA HIS A 101 6.54 -8.27 8.89
C HIS A 101 6.83 -8.44 10.38
N GLY A 102 6.45 -9.57 10.99
CA GLY A 102 6.78 -9.87 12.39
C GLY A 102 6.33 -8.80 13.40
N ASN A 103 7.26 -8.33 14.25
CA ASN A 103 7.04 -7.36 15.33
C ASN A 103 6.85 -5.91 14.84
N ASP A 104 5.83 -5.68 14.00
CA ASP A 104 5.36 -4.34 13.59
C ASP A 104 6.30 -3.51 12.69
N GLU A 105 7.29 -4.11 12.00
CA GLU A 105 8.00 -3.37 10.95
C GLU A 105 7.07 -3.16 9.75
N ARG A 106 6.62 -1.91 9.57
CA ARG A 106 5.66 -1.51 8.54
C ARG A 106 6.38 -0.98 7.32
N PHE A 107 5.95 -1.45 6.17
CA PHE A 107 6.38 -0.93 4.88
C PHE A 107 5.18 -0.80 3.95
N GLN A 108 5.36 -0.03 2.88
CA GLN A 108 4.33 0.19 1.88
C GLN A 108 4.81 -0.30 0.52
N LEU A 109 3.89 -0.94 -0.19
CA LEU A 109 4.05 -1.33 -1.59
C LEU A 109 3.08 -0.50 -2.43
N ASP A 110 3.56 0.05 -3.53
CA ASP A 110 2.76 0.75 -4.52
C ASP A 110 2.63 -0.12 -5.77
N VAL A 111 1.40 -0.37 -6.21
CA VAL A 111 1.09 -1.01 -7.48
C VAL A 111 0.86 0.09 -8.52
N VAL A 112 1.70 0.11 -9.55
CA VAL A 112 1.72 1.10 -10.63
C VAL A 112 1.56 0.41 -11.98
N ALA A 113 1.17 1.17 -13.01
CA ALA A 113 1.19 0.64 -14.37
C ALA A 113 2.61 0.27 -14.80
N ARG A 114 2.72 -0.71 -15.71
CA ARG A 114 4.00 -1.13 -16.29
C ARG A 114 4.76 0.04 -16.91
N GLY A 115 5.95 0.31 -16.40
CA GLY A 115 6.92 1.25 -16.94
C GLY A 115 8.16 0.57 -17.50
N SER A 116 9.19 1.38 -17.73
CA SER A 116 10.51 0.95 -18.20
C SER A 116 11.46 0.58 -17.07
N GLN A 117 11.23 1.13 -15.88
CA GLN A 117 12.02 0.83 -14.68
C GLN A 117 11.76 -0.59 -14.19
N ARG A 118 12.81 -1.22 -13.65
CA ARG A 118 12.71 -2.54 -13.02
C ARG A 118 12.14 -2.41 -11.63
N ALA A 119 11.22 -3.30 -11.30
CA ALA A 119 10.62 -3.41 -9.98
C ALA A 119 10.93 -4.79 -9.37
N PRO A 120 10.94 -4.92 -8.03
CA PRO A 120 11.07 -6.24 -7.41
C PRO A 120 9.93 -7.18 -7.79
N GLY A 121 8.69 -6.67 -7.88
CA GLY A 121 7.52 -7.41 -8.35
C GLY A 121 7.03 -6.88 -9.68
N GLU A 122 6.79 -7.78 -10.64
CA GLU A 122 6.50 -7.43 -12.02
C GLU A 122 5.43 -8.38 -12.61
N THR A 123 4.46 -7.80 -13.29
CA THR A 123 3.42 -8.52 -14.05
C THR A 123 3.36 -8.01 -15.49
N ASP A 124 2.40 -8.49 -16.28
CA ASP A 124 2.26 -8.09 -17.68
C ASP A 124 1.83 -6.62 -17.80
N PHE A 125 0.96 -6.16 -16.90
CA PHE A 125 0.40 -4.81 -16.94
C PHE A 125 0.81 -3.91 -15.78
N PHE A 126 1.37 -4.47 -14.71
CA PHE A 126 1.68 -3.74 -13.48
C PHE A 126 3.09 -4.01 -12.97
N GLN A 127 3.51 -3.17 -12.03
CA GLN A 127 4.73 -3.32 -11.25
C GLN A 127 4.43 -3.01 -9.79
N VAL A 128 5.15 -3.68 -8.89
CA VAL A 128 5.05 -3.49 -7.45
C VAL A 128 6.33 -2.84 -6.95
N MET A 129 6.22 -1.58 -6.55
CA MET A 129 7.31 -0.76 -6.05
C MET A 129 7.32 -0.76 -4.52
N VAL A 130 8.51 -0.81 -3.93
CA VAL A 130 8.66 -0.63 -2.47
C VAL A 130 8.83 0.85 -2.16
N VAL A 131 8.00 1.38 -1.26
CA VAL A 131 8.09 2.78 -0.81
C VAL A 131 8.99 2.85 0.42
N ASN A 132 10.30 2.95 0.19
CA ASN A 132 11.32 3.00 1.26
C ASN A 132 11.82 4.42 1.57
N ARG A 133 11.13 5.47 1.10
CA ARG A 133 11.54 6.89 1.19
C ARG A 133 12.96 7.18 0.68
N GLY A 134 13.51 6.27 -0.12
CA GLY A 134 14.82 6.45 -0.72
C GLY A 134 14.78 7.38 -1.93
N ASN A 135 15.97 7.81 -2.37
CA ASN A 135 16.17 8.58 -3.59
C ASN A 135 16.58 7.69 -4.79
N GLY A 136 16.23 6.41 -4.75
CA GLY A 136 16.67 5.40 -5.72
C GLY A 136 18.05 4.79 -5.42
N SER A 137 18.83 5.35 -4.48
CA SER A 137 20.11 4.78 -4.04
C SER A 137 19.97 3.89 -2.80
N THR A 138 18.81 3.95 -2.13
CA THR A 138 18.53 3.17 -0.93
C THR A 138 18.18 1.74 -1.30
N SER A 139 18.99 0.79 -0.86
CA SER A 139 18.72 -0.63 -1.06
C SER A 139 17.40 -1.03 -0.39
N THR A 140 16.55 -1.72 -1.15
CA THR A 140 15.38 -2.41 -0.62
C THR A 140 15.82 -3.61 0.20
N SER A 141 15.19 -3.86 1.34
CA SER A 141 15.47 -5.08 2.11
C SER A 141 15.00 -6.31 1.34
N GLU A 142 15.66 -7.45 1.54
CA GLU A 142 15.26 -8.71 0.89
C GLU A 142 13.81 -9.08 1.22
N ALA A 143 13.38 -8.87 2.47
CA ALA A 143 12.02 -9.16 2.92
C ALA A 143 10.97 -8.32 2.17
N GLU A 144 11.20 -7.01 2.00
CA GLU A 144 10.29 -6.14 1.22
C GLU A 144 10.24 -6.54 -0.25
N GLY A 145 11.38 -6.92 -0.84
CA GLY A 145 11.46 -7.40 -2.22
C GLY A 145 10.66 -8.69 -2.43
N LEU A 146 10.76 -9.64 -1.50
CA LEU A 146 9.97 -10.87 -1.51
C LEU A 146 8.47 -10.61 -1.33
N ALA A 147 8.09 -9.66 -0.47
CA ALA A 147 6.70 -9.25 -0.34
C ALA A 147 6.14 -8.67 -1.65
N ALA A 148 6.94 -7.84 -2.34
CA ALA A 148 6.56 -7.27 -3.63
C ALA A 148 6.39 -8.34 -4.72
N MET A 149 7.29 -9.33 -4.77
CA MET A 149 7.15 -10.48 -5.67
C MET A 149 5.90 -11.30 -5.38
N ALA A 150 5.64 -11.60 -4.10
CA ALA A 150 4.45 -12.35 -3.69
C ALA A 150 3.15 -11.60 -4.03
N LEU A 151 3.15 -10.27 -3.91
CA LEU A 151 1.99 -9.45 -4.30
C LEU A 151 1.80 -9.46 -5.82
N ALA A 152 2.88 -9.40 -6.60
CA ALA A 152 2.81 -9.51 -8.05
C ALA A 152 2.19 -10.84 -8.51
N ASP A 153 2.44 -11.94 -7.79
CA ASP A 153 1.81 -13.22 -8.07
C ASP A 153 0.28 -13.19 -7.89
N VAL A 154 -0.23 -12.49 -6.87
CA VAL A 154 -1.67 -12.28 -6.68
C VAL A 154 -2.23 -11.38 -7.79
N ILE A 155 -1.54 -10.31 -8.14
CA ILE A 155 -1.99 -9.39 -9.19
C ILE A 155 -2.10 -10.12 -10.54
N ARG A 156 -1.15 -11.01 -10.85
CA ARG A 156 -1.13 -11.76 -12.11
C ARG A 156 -2.38 -12.60 -12.34
N THR A 157 -3.05 -13.06 -11.28
CA THR A 157 -4.30 -13.82 -11.43
C THR A 157 -5.50 -12.94 -11.77
N ASN A 158 -5.41 -11.64 -11.50
CA ASN A 158 -6.53 -10.70 -11.58
C ASN A 158 -6.35 -9.63 -12.66
N GLU A 159 -5.12 -9.37 -13.12
CA GLU A 159 -4.78 -8.21 -13.94
C GLU A 159 -5.49 -8.14 -15.30
N HIS A 160 -5.98 -9.28 -15.80
CA HIS A 160 -6.75 -9.34 -17.05
C HIS A 160 -8.23 -8.98 -16.89
N SER A 161 -8.78 -9.04 -15.68
CA SER A 161 -10.19 -8.74 -15.41
C SER A 161 -10.43 -7.32 -14.90
N VAL A 162 -9.38 -6.54 -14.65
CA VAL A 162 -9.46 -5.22 -14.03
C VAL A 162 -9.20 -4.11 -15.04
N ASP A 163 -9.96 -3.02 -14.94
CA ASP A 163 -9.71 -1.81 -15.71
C ASP A 163 -8.42 -1.12 -15.22
N ARG A 164 -7.58 -0.71 -16.18
CA ARG A 164 -6.29 -0.07 -15.93
C ARG A 164 -6.37 1.45 -15.99
N ALA A 165 -7.56 2.01 -16.26
CA ALA A 165 -7.78 3.45 -16.22
C ALA A 165 -7.32 4.04 -14.89
N GLY A 166 -6.63 5.19 -14.97
CA GLY A 166 -6.13 5.92 -13.81
C GLY A 166 -4.75 5.50 -13.30
N PHE A 167 -4.29 4.27 -13.56
CA PHE A 167 -2.93 3.87 -13.18
C PHE A 167 -1.88 4.60 -14.01
N LEU A 168 -0.78 4.98 -13.35
CA LEU A 168 0.36 5.64 -13.97
C LEU A 168 1.61 4.81 -13.71
N SER A 169 2.55 4.83 -14.65
CA SER A 169 3.88 4.28 -14.41
C SER A 169 4.66 5.17 -13.45
N LEU A 170 5.72 4.64 -12.84
CA LEU A 170 6.55 5.42 -11.90
C LEU A 170 7.18 6.66 -12.56
N GLU A 171 7.55 6.58 -13.84
CA GLU A 171 8.11 7.71 -14.59
C GLU A 171 7.08 8.84 -14.75
N LEU A 172 5.83 8.49 -15.08
CA LEU A 172 4.75 9.46 -15.22
C LEU A 172 4.36 10.08 -13.87
N ARG A 173 4.33 9.27 -12.79
CA ARG A 173 4.10 9.77 -11.43
C ARG A 173 5.16 10.79 -11.03
N THR A 174 6.43 10.48 -11.27
CA THR A 174 7.56 11.35 -10.93
C THR A 174 7.53 12.65 -11.74
N THR A 175 7.19 12.57 -13.03
CA THR A 175 7.05 13.75 -13.89
C THR A 175 5.95 14.67 -13.39
N ARG A 176 4.75 14.13 -13.10
CA ARG A 176 3.64 14.92 -12.55
C ARG A 176 3.97 15.57 -11.22
N ALA A 177 4.61 14.83 -10.31
CA ALA A 177 5.00 15.36 -9.02
C ALA A 177 6.00 16.52 -9.15
N ARG A 178 6.94 16.42 -10.10
CA ARG A 178 7.88 17.49 -10.40
C ARG A 178 7.16 18.73 -10.96
N ASP A 179 6.27 18.56 -11.92
CA ASP A 179 5.56 19.70 -12.54
C ASP A 179 4.74 20.46 -11.48
N HIS A 180 4.08 19.74 -10.57
CA HIS A 180 3.32 20.34 -9.47
C HIS A 180 4.18 21.17 -8.51
N LEU A 181 5.43 20.76 -8.26
CA LEU A 181 6.35 21.52 -7.38
C LEU A 181 6.78 22.85 -8.01
N HIS A 182 6.89 22.92 -9.33
CA HIS A 182 7.25 24.15 -10.04
C HIS A 182 6.11 25.18 -9.95
N GLU A 183 4.86 24.76 -10.16
CA GLU A 183 3.68 25.64 -10.10
C GLU A 183 3.48 26.28 -8.72
N VAL A 184 3.73 25.52 -7.64
CA VAL A 184 3.59 26.01 -6.26
C VAL A 184 4.67 27.04 -5.88
N THR A 185 5.85 26.98 -6.50
CA THR A 185 6.96 27.88 -6.14
C THR A 185 6.87 29.23 -6.87
N GLU A 186 6.12 29.31 -7.96
CA GLU A 186 5.93 30.54 -8.75
C GLU A 186 4.67 31.35 -8.37
N SER A 187 3.87 30.84 -7.42
CA SER A 187 2.65 31.49 -6.90
C SER A 187 2.89 32.17 -5.55
#